data_AF-A0A957TR63-F1
#
_entry.id   AF-A0A957TR63-F1
#
_cell.length_a   1.000
_cell.length_b   1.000
_cell.length_c   1.000
_cell.angle_alpha   90.00
_cell.angle_beta   90.00
_cell.angle_gamma   90.00
#
_symmetry.space_group_name_H-M   'P 1'
#
loop_
_entity.id
_entity.type
_entity.pdbx_description
1 polymer ?
#
loop_
_entity_poly.entity_id
_entity_poly.type
_entity_poly.pdbx_seq_one_letter_code
_entity_poly.pdbx_strand_id
1 'polypeptide(L)' 'KINLLPAGISEVRTVEIVGLDLQADGGTHVNNTSEVGRMKVVDYKSKGAINKRIYIELSE' A
#
# COMPACT_ATOMS: atom_id res chain seq x y z
N LYS A 1 -11.84 6.57 -12.36
CA LYS A 1 -11.51 5.12 -12.44
C LYS A 1 -12.33 4.30 -11.41
N ILE A 2 -13.62 4.61 -11.25
CA ILE A 2 -14.53 3.97 -10.27
C ILE A 2 -15.12 2.64 -10.81
N ASN A 3 -15.08 2.43 -12.12
CA ASN A 3 -15.66 1.26 -12.81
C ASN A 3 -15.00 -0.12 -12.53
N LEU A 4 -14.04 -0.22 -11.62
CA LEU A 4 -13.44 -1.51 -11.25
C LEU A 4 -14.10 -2.16 -10.03
N LEU A 5 -14.93 -1.41 -9.29
CA LEU A 5 -15.63 -1.94 -8.13
C LEU A 5 -16.92 -2.65 -8.59
N PRO A 6 -17.20 -3.87 -8.09
CA PRO A 6 -18.47 -4.55 -8.33
C PRO A 6 -19.67 -3.67 -7.97
N ALA A 7 -20.75 -3.75 -8.77
CA ALA A 7 -21.95 -2.93 -8.59
C ALA A 7 -22.65 -3.10 -7.23
N GLY A 8 -22.37 -4.18 -6.50
CA GLY A 8 -22.91 -4.45 -5.18
C GLY A 8 -22.20 -3.75 -4.01
N ILE A 9 -21.11 -3.00 -4.27
CA ILE A 9 -20.38 -2.28 -3.22
C ILE A 9 -20.96 -0.88 -3.07
N SER A 10 -21.72 -0.66 -1.99
CA SER A 10 -22.30 0.65 -1.65
C SER A 10 -21.35 1.55 -0.88
N GLU A 11 -20.39 0.96 -0.16
CA GLU A 11 -19.43 1.66 0.69
C GLU A 11 -18.02 1.12 0.46
N VAL A 12 -17.04 2.02 0.47
CA VAL A 12 -15.64 1.68 0.30
C VAL A 12 -14.88 2.21 1.50
N ARG A 13 -14.24 1.31 2.24
CA ARG A 13 -13.28 1.70 3.28
C ARG A 13 -12.03 2.27 2.62
N THR A 14 -11.63 3.46 3.05
CA THR A 14 -10.34 4.04 2.70
C THR A 14 -9.41 4.07 3.90
N VAL A 15 -8.11 3.93 3.64
CA VAL A 15 -7.03 4.11 4.60
C VAL A 15 -6.20 5.31 4.12
N GLU A 16 -6.01 6.28 4.99
CA GLU A 16 -5.28 7.51 4.69
C GLU A 16 -3.98 7.56 5.51
N ILE A 17 -2.87 7.78 4.84
CA ILE A 17 -1.65 8.29 5.46
C ILE A 17 -1.66 9.81 5.23
N VAL A 18 -2.02 10.56 6.27
CA VAL A 18 -2.28 12.00 6.18
C VAL A 18 -1.12 12.74 5.51
N GLY A 19 -1.44 13.47 4.44
CA GLY A 19 -0.48 14.25 3.67
C GLY A 19 0.42 13.44 2.72
N LEU A 20 0.22 12.11 2.60
CA LEU A 20 1.01 11.24 1.72
C LEU A 20 0.14 10.46 0.74
N ASP A 21 -0.81 9.66 1.22
CA ASP A 21 -1.54 8.69 0.38
C ASP A 21 -2.95 8.39 0.91
N LEU A 22 -3.86 8.04 -0.01
CA LEU A 22 -5.23 7.63 0.28
C LEU A 22 -5.62 6.45 -0.60
N GLN A 23 -5.91 5.30 0.01
CA GLN A 23 -6.18 4.05 -0.69
C GLN A 23 -7.50 3.41 -0.26
N ALA A 24 -8.24 2.83 -1.21
CA ALA A 24 -9.32 1.89 -0.90
C ALA A 24 -8.74 0.53 -0.48
N ASP A 25 -8.86 0.16 0.80
CA ASP A 25 -8.23 -1.03 1.35
C ASP A 25 -9.06 -1.67 2.49
N GLY A 26 -9.22 -2.99 2.44
CA GLY A 26 -9.93 -3.81 3.43
C GLY A 26 -9.01 -4.51 4.44
N GLY A 27 -7.69 -4.36 4.35
CA GLY A 27 -6.72 -5.02 5.24
C GLY A 27 -6.67 -4.47 6.67
N THR A 28 -6.04 -5.20 7.57
CA THR A 28 -5.73 -4.73 8.93
C THR A 28 -4.46 -3.87 8.88
N HIS A 29 -4.52 -2.69 9.48
CA HIS A 29 -3.41 -1.73 9.54
C HIS A 29 -3.04 -1.43 10.98
N VAL A 30 -1.78 -1.03 11.20
CA VAL A 30 -1.33 -0.40 12.45
C VAL A 30 -1.98 0.98 12.61
N ASN A 31 -1.98 1.52 13.82
CA ASN A 31 -2.64 2.80 14.08
C ASN A 31 -1.82 4.00 13.56
N ASN A 32 -0.49 3.87 13.48
CA ASN A 32 0.37 4.92 12.93
C ASN A 32 1.67 4.37 12.30
N THR A 33 2.32 5.16 11.44
CA THR A 33 3.49 4.73 10.66
C THR A 33 4.72 4.39 11.50
N SER A 34 4.84 4.92 12.73
CA SER A 34 5.99 4.61 13.59
C SER A 34 5.98 3.18 14.13
N GLU A 35 4.81 2.53 14.18
CA GLU A 35 4.66 1.13 14.61
C GLU A 35 5.28 0.14 13.61
N VAL A 36 5.45 0.53 12.35
CA VAL A 36 6.12 -0.29 11.32
C VAL A 36 7.62 -0.42 11.61
N GLY A 37 8.21 0.56 12.32
CA GLY A 37 9.64 0.59 12.62
C GLY A 37 10.50 1.02 11.43
N ARG A 38 11.79 0.65 11.46
CA ARG A 38 12.73 0.98 10.39
C ARG A 38 12.57 0.01 9.22
N MET A 39 12.68 0.53 7.99
CA MET A 39 12.60 -0.27 6.78
C MET A 39 13.81 -0.02 5.87
N LYS A 40 14.20 -1.01 5.08
CA LYS A 40 15.24 -0.89 4.06
C LYS A 40 14.82 -1.60 2.78
N VAL A 41 15.21 -1.04 1.63
CA VAL A 41 15.11 -1.72 0.34
C VAL A 41 16.28 -2.69 0.24
N VAL A 42 15.99 -3.98 0.05
CA VAL A 42 17.01 -5.03 0.04
C VAL A 42 17.30 -5.60 -1.33
N ASP A 43 16.34 -5.48 -2.25
CA ASP A 43 16.51 -5.93 -3.62
C ASP A 43 15.55 -5.15 -4.53
N TYR A 44 15.88 -5.13 -5.82
CA TYR A 44 15.09 -4.50 -6.86
C TYR A 44 15.19 -5.32 -8.14
N LYS A 45 14.03 -5.58 -8.77
CA LYS A 45 13.95 -6.30 -10.04
C LYS A 45 13.14 -5.51 -11.05
N SER A 46 13.70 -5.33 -12.24
CA SER A 46 12.94 -4.86 -13.40
C SER A 46 11.99 -5.97 -13.87
N LYS A 47 10.71 -5.65 -14.05
CA LYS A 47 9.67 -6.55 -14.59
C LYS A 47 9.18 -6.06 -15.97
N GLY A 48 10.07 -5.40 -16.71
CA GLY A 48 9.82 -4.80 -18.02
C GLY A 48 10.09 -3.30 -18.03
N ALA A 49 9.66 -2.63 -19.10
CA ALA A 49 9.91 -1.20 -19.29
C ALA A 49 9.34 -0.36 -18.13
N ILE A 50 8.06 -0.56 -17.79
CA ILE A 50 7.33 0.26 -16.82
C ILE A 50 7.37 -0.33 -15.40
N ASN A 51 7.19 -1.64 -15.27
CA ASN A 51 6.99 -2.25 -13.96
C ASN A 51 8.31 -2.57 -13.25
N LYS A 52 8.45 -2.09 -12.02
CA LYS A 52 9.54 -2.42 -11.11
C LYS A 52 9.01 -3.14 -9.88
N ARG A 53 9.76 -4.12 -9.36
CA ARG A 53 9.47 -4.79 -8.10
C ARG A 53 10.54 -4.44 -7.09
N ILE A 54 10.14 -3.83 -5.99
CA ILE A 54 11.00 -3.45 -4.87
C ILE A 54 10.75 -4.45 -3.74
N TYR A 55 11.83 -5.01 -3.18
CA TYR A 55 11.78 -5.87 -2.01
C TYR A 55 12.21 -5.07 -0.79
N ILE A 56 11.43 -5.17 0.28
CA ILE A 56 11.60 -4.38 1.50
C ILE A 56 11.68 -5.34 2.67
N GLU A 57 12.59 -5.06 3.60
CA GLU A 57 12.67 -5.72 4.91
C GLU A 57 12.40 -4.68 6.00
N LEU A 58 11.71 -5.12 7.06
CA LEU A 58 11.60 -4.40 8.32
C LEU A 58 12.79 -4.80 9.20
N SER A 59 13.42 -3.81 9.84
CA SER A 59 14.45 -4.07 10.84
C SER A 59 13.80 -4.48 12.16
N GLU A 60 14.46 -5.38 12.88
CA GLU A 60 14.16 -5.67 14.28
C GLU A 60 14.43 -4.46 15.20
#